data_AF-A0A969KNQ3-F1
#
_entry.id   AF-A0A969KNQ3-F1
#
_cell.length_a   1.000
_cell.length_b   1.000
_cell.length_c   1.000
_cell.angle_alpha   90.00
_cell.angle_beta   90.00
_cell.angle_gamma   90.00
#
_symmetry.space_group_name_H-M   'P 1'
#
loop_
_entity.id
_entity.type
_entity.pdbx_description
1 polymer ?
#
loop_
_entity_poly.entity_id
_entity_poly.type
_entity_poly.pdbx_seq_one_letter_code
_entity_poly.pdbx_strand_id
1 'polypeptide(L)'
;MIDEYLRVLAYPDVSKLIYPELLRSLHSHLLHDIELVEPPETPRLCRDPDDDKVIAAAVYGLTDYLLTVDSDLRDEEIVAKLNEVGIDVISGDDLILRLDAL
;
A
#
# COMPACT_ATOMS: atom_id res chain seq x y z
N MET A 1 -3.47 6.60 6.79
CA MET A 1 -2.50 6.26 5.74
C MET A 1 -1.19 7.02 5.88
N ILE A 2 -1.07 8.29 5.47
CA ILE A 2 0.23 9.00 5.56
C ILE A 2 0.71 9.17 7.01
N ASP A 3 -0.16 9.58 7.94
CA ASP A 3 0.23 9.71 9.36
C ASP A 3 0.67 8.37 9.98
N GLU A 4 0.06 7.28 9.54
CA GLU A 4 0.42 5.94 9.98
C GLU A 4 1.78 5.51 9.46
N TYR A 5 2.05 5.77 8.17
CA TYR A 5 3.36 5.56 7.58
C TYR A 5 4.45 6.33 8.36
N LEU A 6 4.20 7.61 8.64
CA LEU A 6 5.11 8.44 9.44
C LEU A 6 5.30 7.92 10.86
N ARG A 7 4.22 7.40 11.48
CA ARG A 7 4.27 6.78 12.81
C ARG A 7 5.13 5.52 12.81
N VAL A 8 4.98 4.63 11.82
CA VAL A 8 5.78 3.40 11.71
C VAL A 8 7.27 3.72 11.56
N LEU A 9 7.61 4.72 10.74
CA LEU A 9 8.99 5.19 10.57
C LEU A 9 9.60 5.75 11.87
N ALA A 10 8.76 6.25 12.79
CA ALA A 10 9.20 6.73 14.09
C ALA A 10 9.38 5.60 15.13
N TYR A 11 9.02 4.34 14.82
CA TYR A 11 9.19 3.24 15.77
C TYR A 11 10.66 3.02 16.11
N PRO A 12 11.02 2.73 17.38
CA PRO A 12 12.42 2.60 17.79
C PRO A 12 13.20 1.55 17.02
N ASP A 13 12.55 0.44 16.66
CA ASP A 13 13.22 -0.67 15.96
C ASP A 13 13.35 -0.41 14.46
N VAL A 14 12.50 0.45 13.88
CA VAL A 14 12.58 0.87 12.47
C VAL A 14 13.57 2.03 12.32
N SER A 15 13.43 3.08 13.15
CA SER A 15 14.23 4.30 13.07
C SER A 15 15.73 4.06 13.30
N LYS A 16 16.12 3.03 14.06
CA LYS A 16 17.54 2.62 14.21
C LYS A 16 18.15 2.01 12.95
N LEU A 17 17.32 1.50 12.05
CA LEU A 17 17.75 0.81 10.82
C LEU A 17 17.87 1.76 9.63
N ILE A 18 17.28 2.96 9.71
CA ILE A 18 17.24 3.91 8.61
C ILE A 18 18.05 5.14 8.98
N TYR A 19 19.04 5.47 8.15
CA TYR A 19 19.84 6.68 8.32
C TYR A 19 18.94 7.94 8.19
N PRO A 20 19.00 8.94 9.09
CA PRO A 20 18.04 10.05 9.11
C PRO A 20 17.94 10.83 7.79
N GLU A 21 19.04 10.96 7.06
CA GLU A 21 19.12 11.67 5.78
C GLU A 21 18.52 10.82 4.65
N LEU A 22 18.64 9.50 4.73
CA LEU A 22 17.95 8.58 3.82
C LEU A 22 16.44 8.68 4.04
N LEU A 23 15.99 8.74 5.30
CA LEU A 23 14.58 8.90 5.64
C LEU A 23 13.99 10.19 5.07
N ARG A 24 14.71 11.32 5.20
CA ARG A 24 14.31 12.60 4.61
C ARG A 24 14.22 12.54 3.09
N SER A 25 15.20 11.90 2.45
CA SER A 25 15.23 11.77 0.99
C SER A 25 14.08 10.89 0.49
N LEU A 26 13.87 9.74 1.14
CA LEU A 26 12.76 8.84 0.86
C LEU A 26 11.41 9.56 1.02
N HIS A 27 11.25 10.35 2.08
CA HIS A 27 10.04 11.14 2.31
C HIS A 27 9.83 12.20 1.23
N SER A 28 10.88 12.92 0.82
CA SER A 28 10.79 13.93 -0.24
C SER A 28 10.43 13.33 -1.59
N HIS A 29 11.00 12.18 -1.94
CA HIS A 29 10.70 11.51 -3.20
C HIS A 29 9.31 10.89 -3.19
N LEU A 30 8.96 10.14 -2.13
CA LEU A 30 7.62 9.57 -1.98
C LEU A 30 6.54 10.64 -2.07
N LEU A 31 6.65 11.74 -1.31
CA LEU A 31 5.63 12.80 -1.37
C LEU A 31 5.54 13.50 -2.72
N HIS A 32 6.61 13.50 -3.52
CA HIS A 32 6.60 14.10 -4.84
C HIS A 32 5.92 13.21 -5.87
N ASP A 33 6.13 11.90 -5.77
CA ASP A 33 5.72 10.94 -6.79
C ASP A 33 4.40 10.22 -6.46
N ILE A 34 3.81 10.44 -5.28
CA ILE A 34 2.51 9.86 -4.90
C ILE A 34 1.34 10.70 -5.41
N GLU A 35 0.27 10.00 -5.79
CA GLU A 35 -1.06 10.56 -5.94
C GLU A 35 -1.85 10.40 -4.63
N LEU A 36 -2.45 11.50 -4.14
CA LEU A 36 -3.34 11.44 -2.99
C LEU A 36 -4.77 11.13 -3.46
N VAL A 37 -5.28 9.98 -3.05
CA VAL A 37 -6.66 9.57 -3.32
C VAL A 37 -7.53 9.93 -2.12
N GLU A 38 -8.68 10.58 -2.38
CA GLU A 38 -9.72 10.85 -1.38
C GLU A 38 -10.99 10.04 -1.70
N PRO A 39 -11.10 8.80 -1.19
CA PRO A 39 -12.27 7.96 -1.39
C PRO A 39 -13.56 8.62 -0.86
N PRO A 40 -14.66 8.64 -1.62
CA PRO A 40 -15.95 9.14 -1.13
C PRO A 40 -16.56 8.23 -0.06
N GLU A 41 -16.20 6.94 -0.07
CA GLU A 41 -16.57 5.95 0.92
C GLU A 41 -15.45 4.94 1.12
N THR A 42 -15.48 4.25 2.25
CA THR A 42 -14.54 3.18 2.58
C THR A 42 -15.35 1.88 2.69
N PRO A 43 -14.95 0.81 1.99
CA PRO A 43 -15.66 -0.46 2.07
C PRO A 43 -15.52 -1.05 3.48
N ARG A 44 -16.28 -2.12 3.77
CA ARG A 44 -16.17 -2.88 5.02
C ARG A 44 -15.96 -4.35 4.69
N LEU A 45 -14.82 -4.62 4.07
CA LEU A 45 -14.45 -5.93 3.56
C LEU A 45 -13.49 -6.63 4.53
N CYS A 46 -12.60 -5.86 5.15
CA CYS A 46 -11.59 -6.37 6.05
C CYS A 46 -12.10 -6.49 7.50
N ARG A 47 -11.40 -7.30 8.28
CA ARG A 47 -11.61 -7.41 9.74
C ARG A 47 -11.05 -6.19 10.46
N ASP A 48 -9.93 -5.66 9.96
CA ASP A 48 -9.35 -4.40 10.40
C ASP A 48 -9.87 -3.24 9.52
N PRO A 49 -10.60 -2.25 10.09
CA PRO A 49 -11.05 -1.08 9.35
C PRO A 49 -9.93 -0.22 8.74
N ASP A 50 -8.69 -0.35 9.21
CA ASP A 50 -7.55 0.37 8.63
C ASP A 50 -7.15 -0.20 7.25
N ASP A 51 -7.33 -1.51 7.03
CA ASP A 51 -7.07 -2.16 5.74
C ASP A 51 -8.07 -1.75 4.65
N ASP A 52 -9.33 -1.51 5.03
CA ASP A 52 -10.35 -1.07 4.09
C ASP A 52 -9.97 0.27 3.42
N LYS A 53 -9.19 1.11 4.10
CA LYS A 53 -8.68 2.38 3.53
C LYS A 53 -7.67 2.13 2.43
N VAL A 54 -6.87 1.07 2.53
CA VAL A 54 -5.91 0.65 1.49
C VAL A 54 -6.67 0.20 0.25
N ILE A 55 -7.69 -0.64 0.44
CA ILE A 55 -8.57 -1.11 -0.65
C ILE A 55 -9.27 0.07 -1.32
N ALA A 56 -9.84 0.99 -0.52
CA ALA A 56 -10.50 2.18 -1.06
C ALA A 56 -9.53 3.02 -1.91
N ALA A 57 -8.31 3.26 -1.43
CA ALA A 57 -7.31 4.01 -2.18
C ALA A 57 -6.96 3.34 -3.52
N ALA A 58 -6.82 2.00 -3.55
CA ALA A 58 -6.56 1.25 -4.78
C ALA A 58 -7.72 1.36 -5.78
N VAL A 59 -8.96 1.16 -5.31
CA VAL A 59 -10.17 1.21 -6.15
C VAL A 59 -10.40 2.60 -6.72
N TYR A 60 -10.39 3.64 -5.89
CA TYR A 60 -10.65 5.01 -6.34
C TYR A 60 -9.44 5.64 -7.03
N GLY A 61 -8.23 5.15 -6.76
CA GLY A 61 -7.01 5.52 -7.47
C GLY A 61 -6.84 4.81 -8.81
N LEU A 62 -7.77 3.92 -9.18
CA LEU A 62 -7.75 3.17 -10.45
C LEU A 62 -6.44 2.42 -10.68
N THR A 63 -5.88 1.84 -9.62
CA THR A 63 -4.60 1.14 -9.68
C THR A 63 -4.77 -0.23 -10.33
N ASP A 64 -3.86 -0.64 -11.20
CA ASP A 64 -3.88 -2.00 -11.76
C ASP A 64 -3.44 -3.06 -10.75
N TYR A 65 -2.65 -2.67 -9.74
CA TYR A 65 -2.04 -3.58 -8.77
C TYR A 65 -2.15 -3.07 -7.34
N LEU A 66 -2.43 -3.98 -6.41
CA LEU A 66 -2.28 -3.77 -4.98
C LEU A 66 -1.07 -4.56 -4.47
N LEU A 67 0.02 -3.86 -4.17
CA LEU A 67 1.20 -4.44 -3.53
C LEU A 67 1.02 -4.44 -2.01
N THR A 68 1.03 -5.63 -1.40
CA THR A 68 0.95 -5.76 0.05
C THR A 68 1.77 -6.95 0.54
N VAL A 69 2.28 -6.90 1.78
CA VAL A 69 2.86 -8.04 2.51
C VAL A 69 1.89 -8.62 3.53
N ASP A 70 0.75 -7.96 3.75
CA ASP A 70 -0.25 -8.37 4.71
C ASP A 70 -0.99 -9.63 4.22
N SER A 71 -1.09 -10.64 5.09
CA SER A 71 -1.79 -11.88 4.76
C SER A 71 -3.30 -11.74 4.72
N ASP A 72 -3.89 -10.83 5.49
CA ASP A 72 -5.34 -10.62 5.51
C ASP A 72 -5.82 -9.98 4.21
N LEU A 73 -5.04 -9.05 3.64
CA LEU A 73 -5.30 -8.48 2.31
C LEU A 73 -5.06 -9.46 1.16
N ARG A 74 -4.41 -10.60 1.43
CA ARG A 74 -4.18 -11.69 0.47
C ARG A 74 -5.16 -12.85 0.64
N ASP A 75 -6.16 -12.71 1.50
CA ASP A 75 -7.23 -13.70 1.64
C ASP A 75 -7.96 -13.89 0.29
N GLU A 76 -8.36 -15.13 0.00
CA GLU A 76 -8.97 -15.49 -1.29
C GLU A 76 -10.24 -14.67 -1.57
N GLU A 77 -11.04 -14.34 -0.56
CA GLU A 77 -12.26 -13.54 -0.74
C GLU A 77 -11.94 -12.09 -1.11
N ILE A 78 -10.92 -11.50 -0.49
CA ILE A 78 -10.48 -10.13 -0.76
C ILE A 78 -9.85 -10.05 -2.16
N VAL A 79 -8.97 -10.98 -2.49
CA VAL A 79 -8.32 -11.06 -3.80
C VAL A 79 -9.35 -11.24 -4.90
N ALA A 80 -10.35 -12.10 -4.72
CA ALA A 80 -11.42 -12.29 -5.70
C ALA A 80 -12.19 -10.99 -5.97
N LYS A 81 -12.56 -10.24 -4.93
CA LYS A 81 -13.27 -8.96 -5.06
C LYS A 81 -12.43 -7.89 -5.76
N LEU A 82 -11.14 -7.82 -5.47
CA LEU A 82 -10.22 -6.88 -6.12
C LEU A 82 -10.03 -7.23 -7.60
N ASN A 83 -9.91 -8.51 -7.93
CA ASN A 83 -9.81 -8.96 -9.32
C ASN A 83 -11.09 -8.67 -10.12
N GLU A 84 -12.29 -8.75 -9.51
CA GLU A 84 -13.56 -8.38 -10.15
C GLU A 84 -13.59 -6.92 -10.62
N VAL A 85 -12.89 -6.04 -9.91
CA VAL A 85 -12.74 -4.62 -10.28
C VAL A 85 -11.45 -4.32 -11.05
N GLY A 86 -10.70 -5.36 -11.43
CA GLY A 86 -9.51 -5.26 -12.28
C GLY A 86 -8.21 -4.93 -11.55
N ILE A 87 -8.13 -5.21 -10.23
CA ILE A 87 -6.96 -4.93 -9.40
C ILE A 87 -6.29 -6.24 -8.98
N ASP A 88 -5.08 -6.46 -9.45
CA ASP A 88 -4.28 -7.65 -9.12
C ASP A 88 -3.54 -7.46 -7.79
N VAL A 89 -3.75 -8.35 -6.82
CA VAL A 89 -2.98 -8.35 -5.57
C VAL A 89 -1.65 -9.09 -5.79
N ILE A 90 -0.52 -8.39 -5.57
CA ILE A 90 0.82 -8.93 -5.85
C ILE A 90 1.76 -8.83 -4.64
N SER A 91 2.81 -9.65 -4.63
CA SER A 91 3.92 -9.56 -3.68
C SER A 91 5.07 -8.65 -4.17
N GLY A 92 6.03 -8.35 -3.28
CA GLY A 92 7.24 -7.61 -3.68
C GLY A 92 8.05 -8.35 -4.73
N ASP A 93 8.16 -9.68 -4.58
CA ASP A 93 8.87 -10.53 -5.54
C ASP A 93 8.19 -10.50 -6.92
N ASP A 94 6.85 -10.54 -6.93
CA ASP A 94 6.03 -10.42 -8.14
C ASP A 94 6.22 -9.09 -8.86
N LEU A 95 6.38 -8.00 -8.11
CA LEU A 95 6.64 -6.68 -8.67
C LEU A 95 8.03 -6.63 -9.31
N ILE A 96 9.06 -7.13 -8.63
CA ILE A 96 10.44 -7.16 -9.16
C ILE A 96 10.48 -7.93 -10.48
N LEU A 97 9.87 -9.12 -10.52
CA LEU A 97 9.82 -9.92 -11.75
C LEU A 97 9.12 -9.21 -12.92
N ARG A 98 8.11 -8.38 -12.64
CA ARG A 98 7.40 -7.59 -13.66
C ARG A 98 8.22 -6.40 -14.12
N LEU A 99 8.92 -5.71 -13.21
CA LEU A 99 9.79 -4.58 -13.55
C LEU A 99 11.00 -5.01 -14.38
N ASP A 100 11.58 -6.17 -14.08
CA ASP A 100 12.69 -6.74 -14.86
C ASP A 100 12.28 -7.17 -16.27
N ALA A 101 10.98 -7.32 -16.52
CA ALA A 101 10.42 -7.70 -17.82
C ALA A 101 10.07 -6.48 -18.72
N LEU A 102 10.18 -5.25 -18.20
CA LEU A 102 9.97 -3.99 -18.93
C LEU A 102 11.26 -3.46 -19.56
#